data_AF-A0A7W6NY47-F1
#
_entry.id   AF-A0A7W6NY47-F1
#
_cell.length_a   1.000
_cell.length_b   1.000
_cell.length_c   1.000
_cell.angle_alpha   90.00
_cell.angle_beta   90.00
_cell.angle_gamma   90.00
#
_symmetry.space_group_name_H-M   'P 1'
#
loop_
_entity.id
_entity.type
_entity.pdbx_description
1 polymer ?
#
loop_
_entity_poly.entity_id
_entity_poly.type
_entity_poly.pdbx_seq_one_letter_code
_entity_poly.pdbx_strand_id
1 'polypeptide(L)'
;MTSATIDPGGKNIAAYGEEPNGLLVFTPDMHFVEVLSDANVPRFASDARGQGTDDENRAAMARNIGFFGTYTVDEKGEFSGNRVEGATFPNWVGSVRTRQDLTLVVAGDRMTERFRRPEGTEIRIEWRRVK
;
A
#
# COMPACT_ATOMS: atom_id res chain seq x y z
N MET A 1 9.44 2.16 -2.46
CA MET A 1 8.84 3.24 -1.64
C MET A 1 9.95 4.12 -1.07
N THR A 2 9.76 5.44 -0.94
CA THR A 2 10.74 6.36 -0.31
C THR A 2 10.27 6.94 1.02
N SER A 3 8.96 7.08 1.22
CA SER A 3 8.38 7.46 2.52
C SER A 3 6.89 7.10 2.55
N ALA A 4 6.35 6.84 3.74
CA ALA A 4 4.92 6.69 3.96
C ALA A 4 4.51 7.40 5.25
N THR A 5 3.62 8.38 5.15
CA THR A 5 3.19 9.21 6.28
C THR A 5 1.68 9.14 6.45
N ILE A 6 1.25 8.94 7.69
CA ILE A 6 -0.12 9.06 8.16
C ILE A 6 -0.25 10.44 8.77
N ASP A 7 -1.29 11.19 8.39
CA ASP A 7 -1.54 12.50 8.98
C ASP A 7 -2.80 12.54 9.87
N PRO A 8 -2.76 12.01 11.11
CA PRO A 8 -3.83 12.23 12.07
C PRO A 8 -3.66 13.63 12.70
N GLY A 9 -4.21 14.65 12.05
CA GLY A 9 -4.28 16.02 12.58
C GLY A 9 -2.95 16.79 12.56
N GLY A 10 -2.13 16.65 11.51
CA GLY A 10 -0.88 17.38 11.27
C GLY A 10 0.40 16.66 11.74
N LYS A 11 0.32 15.41 12.21
CA LYS A 11 1.41 14.74 12.95
C LYS A 11 2.38 13.91 12.11
N ASN A 12 2.07 13.63 10.84
CA ASN A 12 2.97 12.92 9.89
C ASN A 12 3.69 11.69 10.50
N ILE A 13 2.94 10.74 11.05
CA ILE A 13 3.45 9.52 11.67
C ILE A 13 3.85 8.53 10.56
N ALA A 14 4.96 7.82 10.73
CA ALA A 14 5.38 6.81 9.75
C ALA A 14 4.37 5.66 9.64
N ALA A 15 3.77 5.47 8.46
CA ALA A 15 2.70 4.49 8.25
C ALA A 15 3.19 3.04 8.29
N TYR A 16 4.43 2.83 7.86
CA TYR A 16 5.09 1.53 7.73
C TYR A 16 6.52 1.59 8.30
N GLY A 17 6.69 2.30 9.41
CA GLY A 17 7.98 2.48 10.09
C GLY A 17 8.91 3.48 9.44
N GLU A 18 10.04 3.74 10.10
CA GLU A 18 11.06 4.70 9.65
C GLU A 18 11.79 4.24 8.37
N GLU A 19 11.80 2.93 8.11
CA GLU A 19 12.39 2.30 6.92
C GLU A 19 11.32 1.57 6.10
N PRO A 20 10.42 2.32 5.44
CA PRO A 20 9.33 1.71 4.71
C PRO A 20 9.88 1.02 3.44
N ASN A 21 9.65 -0.29 3.32
CA ASN A 21 9.97 -1.07 2.13
C ASN A 21 8.69 -1.41 1.38
N GLY A 22 8.72 -1.32 0.06
CA GLY A 22 7.54 -1.68 -0.72
C GLY A 22 7.73 -1.49 -2.21
N LEU A 23 6.89 -2.21 -2.93
CA LEU A 23 6.83 -2.21 -4.39
C LEU A 23 5.37 -2.03 -4.82
N LEU A 24 5.18 -1.13 -5.77
CA LEU A 24 3.94 -0.94 -6.51
C LEU A 24 4.25 -1.14 -7.99
N VAL A 25 3.55 -2.07 -8.62
CA VAL A 25 3.70 -2.40 -10.04
C VAL A 25 2.36 -2.23 -10.71
N PHE A 26 2.37 -1.54 -11.86
CA PHE A 26 1.28 -1.51 -12.82
C PHE A 26 1.70 -2.26 -14.07
N THR A 27 0.83 -3.11 -14.59
CA THR A 27 1.07 -3.89 -15.80
C THR A 27 0.28 -3.30 -16.99
N PRO A 28 0.76 -3.45 -18.24
CA PRO A 28 0.08 -2.91 -19.41
C PRO A 28 -1.32 -3.46 -19.66
N ASP A 29 -1.64 -4.64 -19.12
CA ASP A 29 -2.95 -5.29 -19.19
C ASP A 29 -3.87 -4.87 -18.03
N MET A 30 -3.59 -3.73 -17.39
CA MET A 30 -4.45 -3.06 -16.41
C MET A 30 -4.58 -3.79 -15.06
N HIS A 31 -3.54 -4.52 -14.66
CA HIS A 31 -3.40 -5.06 -13.30
C HIS A 31 -2.40 -4.28 -12.47
N PHE A 32 -2.56 -4.37 -11.16
CA PHE A 32 -1.59 -3.83 -10.22
C PHE A 32 -1.34 -4.79 -9.07
N VAL A 33 -0.16 -4.69 -8.49
CA VAL A 33 0.19 -5.31 -7.21
C VAL A 33 0.92 -4.29 -6.36
N GLU A 34 0.54 -4.22 -5.10
CA GLU A 34 1.15 -3.37 -4.10
C GLU A 34 1.49 -4.19 -2.86
N VAL A 35 2.73 -4.07 -2.41
CA VAL A 35 3.21 -4.67 -1.17
C VAL A 35 3.95 -3.61 -0.39
N LEU A 36 3.50 -3.39 0.84
CA LEU A 36 4.05 -2.44 1.80
C LEU A 36 4.44 -3.19 3.06
N SER A 37 5.66 -2.97 3.51
CA SER A 37 6.27 -3.66 4.62
C SER A 37 7.14 -2.70 5.42
N ASP A 38 7.02 -2.77 6.73
CA ASP A 38 8.02 -2.20 7.62
C ASP A 38 9.23 -3.14 7.67
N ALA A 39 10.41 -2.65 7.24
CA ALA A 39 11.62 -3.45 7.16
C ALA A 39 12.10 -3.96 8.54
N ASN A 40 11.64 -3.35 9.63
CA ASN A 40 12.03 -3.67 11.01
C ASN A 40 11.07 -4.65 11.70
N VAL A 41 10.21 -5.34 10.96
CA VAL A 41 9.39 -6.43 11.51
C VAL A 41 10.30 -7.60 11.89
N PRO A 42 10.29 -8.06 13.15
CA PRO A 42 11.11 -9.19 13.57
C PRO A 42 10.79 -10.46 12.77
N ARG A 43 11.81 -11.28 12.55
CA ARG A 43 11.63 -12.61 11.97
C ARG A 43 10.90 -13.50 12.96
N PHE A 44 10.12 -14.43 12.42
CA PHE A 44 9.55 -15.52 13.19
C PHE A 44 10.66 -16.44 13.70
N ALA A 45 10.47 -17.03 14.87
CA ALA A 45 11.37 -18.05 15.41
C ALA A 45 11.35 -19.35 14.59
N SER A 46 10.21 -19.67 13.98
CA SER A 46 10.02 -20.85 13.12
C SER A 46 10.16 -20.48 11.65
N ASP A 47 10.88 -21.33 10.89
CA ASP A 47 10.95 -21.24 9.42
C ASP A 47 9.73 -21.90 8.74
N ALA A 48 8.88 -22.60 9.49
CA ALA A 48 7.67 -23.21 8.95
C ALA A 48 6.55 -22.16 8.82
N ARG A 49 6.18 -21.84 7.57
CA ARG A 49 5.12 -20.87 7.28
C ARG A 49 3.81 -21.25 7.98
N GLY A 50 3.22 -20.28 8.68
CA GLY A 50 1.97 -20.45 9.41
C GLY A 50 2.11 -21.05 10.81
N GLN A 51 3.34 -21.35 11.26
CA GLN A 51 3.64 -21.85 12.60
C GLN A 51 4.23 -20.76 13.52
N GLY A 52 3.99 -19.50 13.19
CA GLY A 52 4.33 -18.39 14.07
C GLY A 52 3.46 -18.36 15.30
N THR A 53 3.96 -17.80 16.39
CA THR A 53 3.15 -17.48 17.58
C THR A 53 2.12 -16.41 17.26
N ASP A 54 1.08 -16.30 18.10
CA ASP A 54 0.04 -15.27 17.95
C ASP A 54 0.62 -13.85 17.92
N ASP A 55 1.63 -13.60 18.74
CA ASP A 55 2.29 -12.29 18.82
C ASP A 55 3.09 -11.97 17.57
N GLU A 56 3.87 -12.93 17.05
CA GLU A 56 4.60 -12.76 15.80
C GLU A 56 3.65 -12.56 14.61
N ASN A 57 2.59 -13.37 14.51
CA ASN A 57 1.59 -13.25 13.44
C ASN A 57 0.88 -11.90 13.48
N ARG A 58 0.50 -11.44 14.68
CA ARG A 58 -0.15 -10.13 14.86
C ARG A 58 0.79 -8.99 14.46
N ALA A 59 2.05 -9.03 14.90
CA ALA A 59 3.04 -8.03 14.56
C ALA A 59 3.31 -7.97 13.05
N ALA A 60 3.44 -9.14 12.41
CA ALA A 60 3.64 -9.24 10.97
C ALA A 60 2.44 -8.66 10.20
N MET A 61 1.21 -9.03 10.56
CA MET A 61 0.00 -8.53 9.89
C MET A 61 -0.24 -7.03 10.12
N ALA A 62 0.08 -6.50 11.30
CA ALA A 62 -0.13 -5.09 11.61
C ALA A 62 0.83 -4.15 10.87
N ARG A 63 2.00 -4.63 10.47
CA ARG A 63 3.08 -3.83 9.86
C ARG A 63 3.36 -4.16 8.39
N ASN A 64 2.58 -5.07 7.81
CA ASN A 64 2.68 -5.46 6.41
C ASN A 64 1.30 -5.52 5.77
N ILE A 65 1.19 -5.07 4.53
CA ILE A 65 0.01 -5.25 3.72
C ILE A 65 0.40 -5.53 2.28
N GLY A 66 -0.29 -6.50 1.67
CA GLY A 66 -0.13 -6.82 0.25
C GLY A 66 -1.49 -6.97 -0.39
N PHE A 67 -1.68 -6.38 -1.56
CA PHE A 67 -2.93 -6.49 -2.30
C PHE A 67 -2.70 -6.29 -3.80
N PHE A 68 -3.63 -6.81 -4.59
CA PHE A 68 -3.58 -6.75 -6.04
C PHE A 68 -4.98 -6.71 -6.62
N GLY A 69 -5.06 -6.37 -7.90
CA GLY A 69 -6.29 -6.40 -8.68
C GLY A 69 -6.14 -5.62 -9.96
N THR A 70 -7.21 -4.96 -10.38
CA THR A 70 -7.29 -4.20 -11.63
C THR A 70 -7.33 -2.70 -11.38
N TYR A 71 -6.82 -1.92 -12.33
CA TYR A 71 -6.89 -0.47 -12.31
C TYR A 71 -7.44 0.09 -13.61
N THR A 72 -7.90 1.34 -13.56
CA THR A 72 -8.37 2.07 -14.73
C THR A 72 -7.62 3.38 -14.88
N VAL A 73 -7.58 3.89 -16.11
CA VAL A 73 -7.10 5.23 -16.44
C VAL A 73 -8.19 6.01 -17.16
N ASP A 74 -8.10 7.34 -17.18
CA ASP A 74 -8.96 8.18 -18.01
C ASP A 74 -8.42 8.36 -19.44
N GLU A 75 -9.09 9.20 -20.23
CA GLU A 75 -8.72 9.52 -21.62
C GLU A 75 -7.32 10.12 -21.78
N LYS A 76 -6.75 10.68 -20.70
CA LYS A 76 -5.40 11.24 -20.67
C LYS A 76 -4.35 10.22 -20.19
N GLY A 77 -4.77 9.01 -19.86
CA GLY A 77 -3.91 7.97 -19.30
C GLY A 77 -3.61 8.14 -17.81
N GLU A 78 -4.34 9.03 -17.11
CA GLU A 78 -4.16 9.24 -15.67
C GLU A 78 -4.96 8.21 -14.87
N PHE A 79 -4.41 7.70 -13.76
CA PHE A 79 -5.11 6.77 -12.88
C PHE A 79 -6.51 7.27 -12.50
N SER A 80 -7.55 6.47 -12.72
CA SER A 80 -8.95 6.84 -12.47
C SER A 80 -9.62 6.02 -11.38
N GLY A 81 -9.04 4.88 -11.01
CA GLY A 81 -9.53 4.05 -9.92
C GLY A 81 -8.92 2.66 -9.93
N ASN A 82 -9.29 1.86 -8.93
CA ASN A 82 -8.93 0.44 -8.89
C ASN A 82 -10.01 -0.41 -8.23
N ARG A 83 -9.88 -1.72 -8.45
CA ARG A 83 -10.63 -2.75 -7.74
C ARG A 83 -9.65 -3.73 -7.11
N VAL A 84 -9.84 -3.99 -5.82
CA VAL A 84 -9.04 -4.99 -5.09
C VAL A 84 -9.64 -6.37 -5.31
N GLU A 85 -8.83 -7.31 -5.79
CA GLU A 85 -9.23 -8.69 -6.09
C GLU A 85 -8.65 -9.68 -5.09
N GLY A 86 -7.47 -9.37 -4.53
CA GLY A 86 -6.87 -10.13 -3.44
C GLY A 86 -6.11 -9.22 -2.49
N ALA A 87 -6.13 -9.55 -1.19
CA ALA A 87 -5.45 -8.79 -0.16
C ALA A 87 -5.07 -9.67 1.04
N THR A 88 -3.95 -9.35 1.71
CA THR A 88 -3.58 -9.95 2.99
C THR A 88 -4.52 -9.49 4.12
N PHE A 89 -5.11 -8.30 4.01
CA PHE A 89 -6.23 -7.87 4.83
C PHE A 89 -7.55 -8.16 4.10
N PRO A 90 -8.26 -9.25 4.43
CA PRO A 90 -9.34 -9.77 3.59
C PRO A 90 -10.52 -8.80 3.41
N ASN A 91 -10.72 -7.89 4.36
CA ASN A 91 -11.81 -6.91 4.33
C ASN A 91 -11.70 -5.93 3.15
N TRP A 92 -10.53 -5.82 2.51
CA TRP A 92 -10.38 -4.99 1.32
C TRP A 92 -10.80 -5.68 0.03
N VAL A 93 -10.92 -7.01 0.00
CA VAL A 93 -11.30 -7.75 -1.21
C VAL A 93 -12.68 -7.30 -1.71
N GLY A 94 -12.76 -6.98 -3.01
CA GLY A 94 -13.96 -6.46 -3.66
C GLY A 94 -14.13 -4.94 -3.55
N SER A 95 -13.29 -4.24 -2.77
CA SER A 95 -13.34 -2.79 -2.65
C SER A 95 -13.04 -2.11 -3.99
N VAL A 96 -13.81 -1.07 -4.31
CA VAL A 96 -13.60 -0.21 -5.48
C VAL A 96 -13.23 1.17 -4.97
N ARG A 97 -12.09 1.70 -5.43
CA ARG A 97 -11.61 3.04 -5.06
C ARG A 97 -11.61 3.93 -6.29
N THR A 98 -12.23 5.09 -6.17
CA THR A 98 -12.26 6.12 -7.22
C THR A 98 -11.18 7.16 -6.98
N ARG A 99 -11.05 8.14 -7.87
CA ARG A 99 -10.19 9.33 -7.64
C ARG A 99 -10.53 10.13 -6.38
N GLN A 100 -11.73 9.96 -5.82
CA GLN A 100 -12.08 10.60 -4.55
C GLN A 100 -11.42 9.87 -3.35
N ASP A 101 -11.17 8.58 -3.49
CA ASP A 101 -10.66 7.71 -2.42
C ASP A 101 -9.15 7.50 -2.52
N LEU A 102 -8.62 7.44 -3.75
CA LEU A 102 -7.23 7.15 -4.07
C LEU A 102 -6.77 7.99 -5.26
N THR A 103 -5.70 8.75 -5.08
CA THR A 103 -5.04 9.51 -6.16
C THR A 103 -3.60 9.08 -6.31
N LEU A 104 -3.17 8.92 -7.56
CA LEU A 104 -1.79 8.64 -7.94
C LEU A 104 -1.33 9.74 -8.89
N VAL A 105 -0.33 10.52 -8.48
CA VAL A 105 0.22 11.63 -9.27
C VAL A 105 1.67 11.31 -9.62
N VAL A 106 1.96 11.16 -10.91
CA VAL A 106 3.31 10.88 -11.41
C VAL A 106 3.97 12.17 -11.88
N ALA A 107 5.19 12.41 -11.41
CA ALA A 107 6.03 13.53 -11.83
C ALA A 107 7.46 13.03 -12.09
N GLY A 108 7.79 12.79 -13.36
CA GLY A 108 9.09 12.24 -13.76
C GLY A 108 9.32 10.82 -13.20
N ASP A 109 10.34 10.69 -12.34
CA ASP A 109 10.69 9.43 -11.66
C ASP A 109 10.01 9.25 -10.30
N ARG A 110 9.18 10.20 -9.88
CA ARG A 110 8.44 10.14 -8.61
C ARG A 110 6.96 9.92 -8.83
N MET A 111 6.32 9.27 -7.87
CA MET A 111 4.87 9.19 -7.79
C MET A 111 4.42 9.43 -6.35
N THR A 112 3.42 10.28 -6.18
CA THR A 112 2.74 10.48 -4.91
C THR A 112 1.42 9.72 -4.94
N GLU A 113 1.24 8.84 -3.98
CA GLU A 113 -0.01 8.16 -3.70
C GLU A 113 -0.68 8.81 -2.49
N ARG A 114 -1.99 9.08 -2.60
CA ARG A 114 -2.78 9.58 -1.48
C ARG A 114 -4.10 8.84 -1.39
N PHE A 115 -4.43 8.38 -0.20
CA PHE A 115 -5.74 7.82 0.09
C PHE A 115 -6.23 8.21 1.47
N ARG A 116 -7.55 8.23 1.62
CA ARG A 116 -8.20 8.52 2.89
C ARG A 116 -8.85 7.25 3.43
N ARG A 117 -8.58 6.92 4.69
CA ARG A 117 -9.26 5.82 5.36
C ARG A 117 -10.68 6.26 5.78
N PRO A 118 -11.64 5.33 5.96
CA PRO A 118 -13.01 5.66 6.35
C PRO A 118 -13.13 6.54 7.60
N GLU A 119 -12.21 6.38 8.56
CA GLU A 119 -12.12 7.18 9.78
C GLU A 119 -11.55 8.61 9.57
N GLY A 120 -11.27 9.00 8.33
CA GLY A 120 -10.86 10.36 7.95
C GLY A 120 -9.34 10.58 7.88
N THR A 121 -8.54 9.60 8.31
CA THR A 121 -7.08 9.70 8.27
C THR A 121 -6.56 9.69 6.84
N GLU A 122 -5.76 10.71 6.47
CA GLU A 122 -5.10 10.79 5.17
C GLU A 122 -3.72 10.13 5.24
N ILE A 123 -3.43 9.32 4.23
CA ILE A 123 -2.14 8.65 4.06
C ILE A 123 -1.53 9.13 2.76
N ARG A 124 -0.24 9.47 2.83
CA ARG A 124 0.58 9.82 1.66
C ARG A 124 1.77 8.88 1.58
N ILE A 125 1.97 8.29 0.42
CA ILE A 125 3.12 7.44 0.12
C ILE A 125 3.87 8.07 -1.05
N GLU A 126 5.18 8.22 -0.90
CA GLU A 126 6.06 8.67 -1.97
C GLU A 126 6.82 7.49 -2.53
N TRP A 127 6.84 7.42 -3.86
CA TRP A 127 7.45 6.35 -4.62
C TRP A 127 8.50 6.91 -5.56
N ARG A 128 9.55 6.12 -5.79
CA ARG A 128 10.54 6.34 -6.84
C ARG A 128 10.49 5.17 -7.81
N ARG A 129 10.47 5.48 -9.12
CA ARG A 129 10.50 4.49 -10.19
C ARG A 129 11.79 3.67 -10.11
N VAL A 130 11.65 2.35 -10.15
CA VAL A 130 12.79 1.43 -10.29
C VAL A 130 13.38 1.60 -11.70
N LYS A 131 14.71 1.64 -11.80
CA LYS A 131 15.44 1.75 -13.06
C LYS A 131 15.82 0.39 -13.59
#